data_AF-A0AB37IZP5-F1
#
_entry.id   AF-A0AB37IZP5-F1
#
_cell.length_a   1.000
_cell.length_b   1.000
_cell.length_c   1.000
_cell.angle_alpha   90.00
_cell.angle_beta   90.00
_cell.angle_gamma   90.00
#
_symmetry.space_group_name_H-M   'P 1'
#
loop_
_entity.id
_entity.type
_entity.pdbx_description
1 polymer ?
#
loop_
_entity_poly.entity_id
_entity_poly.type
_entity_poly.pdbx_seq_one_letter_code
_entity_poly.pdbx_strand_id
1 'polypeptide(L)'
;MLYRILFSLVPLFLMPFLNYQFLDSVIAVLVILPGMILGNKTDRVARIQNLTMILFYVVLIFGYFHDTTGTIYRTEVMILVAAQGVSGFYGLLHQKRLLAVVFSLGYWILVGVAMGRIAYFRLGNSGIVLTVVLMLLVAAQDVRRIFKPLAKNPFMQGGEDSNE
;
A
#
# COMPACT_ATOMS: atom_id res chain seq x y z
N MET A 1 6.77 2.06 -15.30
CA MET A 1 6.90 3.25 -14.44
C MET A 1 5.92 4.35 -14.86
N LEU A 2 5.84 4.72 -16.14
CA LEU A 2 4.93 5.75 -16.66
C LEU A 2 3.47 5.54 -16.23
N TYR A 3 2.93 4.33 -16.41
CA TYR A 3 1.55 4.02 -15.99
C TYR A 3 1.33 4.28 -14.49
N ARG A 4 2.29 3.95 -13.61
CA ARG A 4 2.17 4.18 -12.15
C ARG A 4 2.09 5.67 -11.84
N ILE A 5 2.91 6.48 -12.52
CA ILE A 5 2.89 7.94 -12.35
C ILE A 5 1.54 8.52 -12.81
N LEU A 6 1.03 8.10 -13.97
CA LEU A 6 -0.29 8.52 -14.45
C LEU A 6 -1.38 8.12 -13.45
N PHE A 7 -1.36 6.87 -12.96
CA PHE A 7 -2.29 6.40 -11.95
C PHE A 7 -2.14 7.08 -10.59
N SER A 8 -0.98 7.64 -10.20
CA SER A 8 -0.91 8.49 -9.00
C SER A 8 -1.56 9.85 -9.16
N LEU A 9 -1.74 10.35 -10.38
CA LEU A 9 -2.32 11.66 -10.65
C LEU A 9 -3.85 11.61 -10.77
N VAL A 10 -4.41 10.45 -11.10
CA VAL A 10 -5.86 10.22 -11.19
C VAL A 10 -6.65 10.71 -9.97
N PRO A 11 -6.20 10.58 -8.70
CA PRO A 11 -6.95 11.09 -7.54
C PRO A 11 -7.26 12.59 -7.63
N LEU A 12 -6.41 13.39 -8.28
CA LEU A 12 -6.60 14.84 -8.45
C LEU A 12 -7.91 15.17 -9.19
N PHE A 13 -8.34 14.30 -10.10
CA PHE A 13 -9.56 14.46 -10.87
C PHE A 13 -10.70 13.61 -10.31
N LEU A 14 -10.38 12.39 -9.89
CA LEU A 14 -11.39 11.42 -9.45
C LEU A 14 -12.00 11.76 -8.09
N MET A 15 -11.20 12.21 -7.11
CA MET A 15 -11.72 12.55 -5.79
C MET A 15 -12.71 13.72 -5.83
N PRO A 16 -12.40 14.86 -6.46
CA PRO A 16 -13.35 15.96 -6.59
C PRO A 16 -14.61 15.56 -7.37
N PHE A 17 -14.46 14.73 -8.41
CA PHE A 17 -15.61 14.20 -9.17
C PHE A 17 -16.55 13.36 -8.30
N LEU A 18 -16.01 12.69 -7.29
CA LEU A 18 -16.76 11.86 -6.33
C LEU A 18 -17.11 12.62 -5.04
N ASN A 19 -17.19 13.96 -5.10
CA ASN A 19 -17.56 14.87 -4.00
C ASN A 19 -16.62 14.88 -2.79
N TYR A 20 -15.40 14.34 -2.90
CA TYR A 20 -14.38 14.54 -1.86
C TYR A 20 -13.83 15.96 -1.92
N GLN A 21 -13.30 16.45 -0.79
CA GLN A 21 -12.69 17.78 -0.76
C GLN A 21 -11.48 17.84 -1.69
N PHE A 22 -11.37 18.91 -2.48
CA PHE A 22 -10.25 19.10 -3.40
C PHE A 22 -8.89 19.02 -2.68
N LEU A 23 -8.81 19.55 -1.45
CA LEU A 23 -7.60 19.47 -0.62
C LEU A 23 -7.15 18.02 -0.37
N ASP A 24 -8.08 17.09 -0.15
CA ASP A 24 -7.74 15.68 0.06
C ASP A 24 -7.11 15.07 -1.19
N SER A 25 -7.58 15.47 -2.38
CA SER A 25 -7.02 15.02 -3.66
C SER A 25 -5.59 15.50 -3.86
N VAL A 26 -5.29 16.75 -3.48
CA VAL A 26 -3.94 17.32 -3.54
C VAL A 26 -3.01 16.58 -2.58
N ILE A 27 -3.45 16.36 -1.34
CA ILE A 27 -2.69 15.59 -0.34
C ILE A 27 -2.44 14.16 -0.85
N ALA A 28 -3.46 13.51 -1.41
CA ALA A 28 -3.37 12.15 -1.94
C ALA A 28 -2.26 12.06 -3.01
N VAL A 29 -2.26 12.97 -3.99
CA VAL A 29 -1.22 12.99 -5.03
C VAL A 29 0.16 13.29 -4.44
N LEU A 30 0.27 14.28 -3.55
CA LEU A 30 1.55 14.67 -2.95
C LEU A 30 2.19 13.55 -2.11
N VAL A 31 1.40 12.62 -1.58
CA VAL A 31 1.91 11.48 -0.80
C VAL A 31 2.11 10.25 -1.69
N ILE A 32 1.14 9.91 -2.53
CA ILE A 32 1.16 8.70 -3.35
C ILE A 32 2.27 8.77 -4.41
N LEU A 33 2.44 9.92 -5.08
CA LEU A 33 3.38 10.05 -6.19
C LEU A 33 4.85 9.88 -5.72
N PRO A 34 5.32 10.59 -4.68
CA PRO A 34 6.64 10.32 -4.11
C PRO A 34 6.75 8.92 -3.53
N GLY A 35 5.72 8.43 -2.83
CA GLY A 35 5.70 7.07 -2.28
C GLY A 35 5.96 6.00 -3.35
N MET A 36 5.31 6.12 -4.50
CA MET A 36 5.50 5.20 -5.62
C MET A 36 6.87 5.31 -6.29
N ILE A 37 7.42 6.52 -6.42
CA ILE A 37 8.77 6.72 -6.97
C ILE A 37 9.82 6.05 -6.07
N LEU A 38 9.71 6.24 -4.74
CA LEU A 38 10.64 5.67 -3.76
C LEU A 38 10.52 4.14 -3.69
N GLY A 39 9.31 3.61 -3.79
CA GLY A 39 9.03 2.17 -3.72
C GLY A 39 9.37 1.38 -4.99
N ASN A 40 9.65 2.05 -6.11
CA ASN A 40 9.94 1.38 -7.40
C ASN A 40 11.30 0.66 -7.43
N LYS A 41 12.13 0.81 -6.40
CA LYS A 41 13.47 0.19 -6.32
C LYS A 41 13.43 -1.32 -6.09
N THR A 42 12.30 -1.87 -5.66
CA THR A 42 12.14 -3.32 -5.46
C THR A 42 10.82 -3.79 -6.04
N ASP A 43 10.86 -4.87 -6.84
CA ASP A 43 9.65 -5.44 -7.47
C ASP A 43 8.59 -5.84 -6.45
N ARG A 44 9.04 -6.27 -5.27
CA ARG A 44 8.18 -6.61 -4.15
C ARG A 44 7.37 -5.42 -3.65
N VAL A 45 8.03 -4.29 -3.36
CA VAL A 45 7.35 -3.09 -2.87
C VAL A 45 6.46 -2.52 -3.95
N ALA A 46 6.91 -2.52 -5.20
CA ALA A 46 6.10 -2.11 -6.35
C ALA A 46 4.78 -2.91 -6.44
N ARG A 47 4.82 -4.23 -6.20
CA ARG A 47 3.61 -5.07 -6.20
C ARG A 47 2.65 -4.72 -5.05
N ILE A 48 3.17 -4.54 -3.85
CA ILE A 48 2.37 -4.17 -2.65
C ILE A 48 1.73 -2.79 -2.86
N GLN A 49 2.49 -1.83 -3.39
CA GLN A 49 1.99 -0.50 -3.74
C GLN A 49 0.87 -0.56 -4.78
N ASN A 50 1.01 -1.38 -5.83
CA ASN A 50 -0.04 -1.51 -6.84
C ASN A 50 -1.33 -2.09 -6.24
N LEU A 51 -1.22 -3.11 -5.40
CA LEU A 51 -2.39 -3.67 -4.69
C LEU A 51 -3.06 -2.64 -3.78
N THR A 52 -2.28 -1.84 -3.07
CA THR A 52 -2.80 -0.78 -2.18
C THR A 52 -3.47 0.33 -2.97
N MET A 53 -2.96 0.63 -4.18
CA MET A 53 -3.57 1.62 -5.06
C MET A 53 -4.91 1.13 -5.60
N ILE A 54 -5.00 -0.15 -6.00
CA ILE A 54 -6.27 -0.76 -6.38
C ILE A 54 -7.25 -0.69 -5.21
N LEU A 55 -6.81 -1.07 -4.00
CA LEU A 55 -7.62 -1.01 -2.80
C LEU A 55 -8.12 0.41 -2.51
N PHE A 56 -7.23 1.40 -2.61
CA PHE A 56 -7.58 2.82 -2.48
C PHE A 56 -8.72 3.20 -3.43
N TYR A 57 -8.61 2.86 -4.72
CA TYR A 57 -9.67 3.17 -5.69
C TYR A 57 -10.98 2.46 -5.41
N VAL A 58 -10.91 1.18 -5.03
CA VAL A 58 -12.09 0.41 -4.64
C VAL A 58 -12.79 1.09 -3.47
N VAL A 59 -12.08 1.41 -2.39
CA VAL A 59 -12.66 2.07 -1.20
C VAL A 59 -13.27 3.43 -1.55
N LEU A 60 -12.60 4.20 -2.41
CA LEU A 60 -13.03 5.53 -2.84
C LEU A 60 -14.36 5.44 -3.64
N ILE A 61 -14.45 4.52 -4.60
CA ILE A 61 -15.66 4.29 -5.39
C ILE A 61 -16.80 3.74 -4.51
N PHE A 62 -16.50 2.75 -3.66
CA PHE A 62 -17.49 2.19 -2.73
C PHE A 62 -17.98 3.22 -1.71
N GLY A 63 -17.13 4.14 -1.28
CA GLY A 63 -17.50 5.26 -0.41
C GLY A 63 -18.54 6.15 -1.06
N TYR A 64 -18.30 6.54 -2.32
CA TYR A 64 -19.24 7.35 -3.09
C TYR A 64 -20.60 6.65 -3.29
N PHE A 65 -20.61 5.36 -3.62
CA PHE A 65 -21.88 4.62 -3.79
C PHE A 65 -22.66 4.45 -2.49
N HIS A 66 -21.98 4.45 -1.34
CA HIS A 66 -22.64 4.33 -0.04
C HIS A 66 -23.14 5.67 0.49
N ASP A 67 -22.38 6.72 0.25
CA ASP A 67 -22.68 8.08 0.66
C ASP A 67 -22.13 9.04 -0.40
N THR A 68 -23.03 9.56 -1.22
CA THR A 68 -22.69 10.47 -2.34
C THR A 68 -22.12 11.80 -1.85
N THR A 69 -22.16 12.08 -0.54
CA THR A 69 -21.49 13.24 0.05
C THR A 69 -19.98 13.05 0.25
N GLY A 70 -19.45 11.83 0.00
CA GLY A 70 -18.02 11.54 0.04
C GLY A 70 -17.42 11.56 1.45
N THR A 71 -18.24 11.43 2.49
CA THR A 71 -17.76 11.60 3.88
C THR A 71 -17.50 10.28 4.60
N ILE A 72 -18.28 9.24 4.30
CA ILE A 72 -18.33 8.01 5.12
C ILE A 72 -17.02 7.23 5.21
N TYR A 73 -16.18 7.25 4.16
CA TYR A 73 -14.87 6.58 4.14
C TYR A 73 -13.69 7.53 3.93
N ARG A 74 -13.90 8.84 4.15
CA ARG A 74 -12.85 9.84 3.95
C ARG A 74 -11.60 9.54 4.78
N THR A 75 -11.78 9.17 6.04
CA THR A 75 -10.65 8.84 6.93
C THR A 75 -9.90 7.60 6.45
N GLU A 76 -10.61 6.56 6.05
CA GLU A 76 -10.07 5.29 5.58
C GLU A 76 -9.27 5.47 4.29
N VAL A 77 -9.79 6.29 3.37
CA VAL A 77 -9.10 6.69 2.14
C VAL A 77 -7.80 7.42 2.45
N MET A 78 -7.80 8.37 3.40
CA MET A 78 -6.59 9.10 3.80
C MET A 78 -5.58 8.23 4.55
N ILE A 79 -6.03 7.22 5.30
CA ILE A 79 -5.13 6.22 5.90
C ILE A 79 -4.44 5.39 4.81
N LEU A 80 -5.15 5.01 3.74
CA LEU A 80 -4.55 4.30 2.61
C LEU A 80 -3.56 5.17 1.83
N VAL A 81 -3.81 6.47 1.70
CA VAL A 81 -2.84 7.45 1.18
C VAL A 81 -1.57 7.45 2.04
N ALA A 82 -1.71 7.53 3.36
CA ALA A 82 -0.56 7.48 4.27
C ALA A 82 0.20 6.15 4.15
N ALA A 83 -0.52 5.02 4.04
CA ALA A 83 0.07 3.71 3.83
C ALA A 83 0.92 3.66 2.54
N GLN A 84 0.46 4.29 1.45
CA GLN A 84 1.26 4.43 0.24
C GLN A 84 2.55 5.21 0.47
N GLY A 85 2.51 6.33 1.20
CA GLY A 85 3.70 7.07 1.59
C GLY A 85 4.69 6.20 2.36
N VAL A 86 4.22 5.50 3.41
CA VAL A 86 5.02 4.61 4.25
C VAL A 86 5.65 3.47 3.44
N SER A 87 4.92 2.90 2.48
CA SER A 87 5.45 1.87 1.60
C SER A 87 6.60 2.36 0.69
N GLY A 88 6.64 3.66 0.37
CA GLY A 88 7.76 4.26 -0.35
C GLY A 88 9.05 4.25 0.48
N PHE A 89 8.96 4.60 1.76
CA PHE A 89 10.09 4.51 2.70
C PHE A 89 10.53 3.06 2.93
N TYR A 90 9.59 2.11 2.97
CA TYR A 90 9.90 0.69 3.00
C TYR A 90 10.79 0.28 1.81
N GLY A 91 10.47 0.71 0.58
CA GLY A 91 11.29 0.42 -0.60
C GLY A 91 12.66 1.11 -0.60
N LEU A 92 12.74 2.35 -0.11
CA LEU A 92 14.01 3.08 -0.01
C LEU A 92 14.96 2.44 1.01
N LEU A 93 14.43 2.01 2.16
CA LEU A 93 15.21 1.48 3.28
C LEU A 93 15.30 -0.06 3.30
N HIS A 94 14.93 -0.73 2.20
CA HIS A 94 14.89 -2.19 2.14
C HIS A 94 16.25 -2.86 2.46
N GLN A 95 17.36 -2.15 2.23
CA GLN A 95 18.72 -2.63 2.50
C GLN A 95 18.99 -2.82 4.00
N LYS A 96 18.33 -2.04 4.87
CA LYS A 96 18.48 -2.15 6.33
C LYS A 96 17.36 -3.00 6.88
N ARG A 97 17.66 -4.29 7.11
CA ARG A 97 16.67 -5.33 7.49
C ARG A 97 15.73 -4.93 8.64
N LEU A 98 16.26 -4.28 9.68
CA LEU A 98 15.47 -3.86 10.84
C LEU A 98 14.48 -2.72 10.48
N LEU A 99 14.95 -1.70 9.75
CA LEU A 99 14.09 -0.61 9.25
C LEU A 99 13.05 -1.14 8.27
N ALA A 100 13.44 -2.05 7.37
CA ALA A 100 12.52 -2.67 6.41
C ALA A 100 11.35 -3.40 7.11
N VAL A 101 11.62 -4.08 8.24
CA VAL A 101 10.57 -4.72 9.06
C VAL A 101 9.68 -3.67 9.73
N VAL A 102 10.25 -2.62 10.33
CA VAL A 102 9.47 -1.56 11.00
C VAL A 102 8.53 -0.86 10.00
N PHE A 103 9.02 -0.50 8.82
CA PHE A 103 8.20 0.15 7.79
C PHE A 103 7.16 -0.81 7.17
N SER A 104 7.48 -2.09 7.00
CA SER A 104 6.52 -3.12 6.56
C SER A 104 5.39 -3.29 7.59
N LEU A 105 5.73 -3.41 8.88
CA LEU A 105 4.73 -3.49 9.95
C LEU A 105 3.87 -2.23 10.02
N GLY A 106 4.48 -1.03 9.97
CA GLY A 106 3.76 0.23 9.94
C GLY A 106 2.78 0.33 8.76
N TYR A 107 3.22 -0.10 7.57
CA TYR A 107 2.37 -0.18 6.38
C TYR A 107 1.17 -1.10 6.61
N TRP A 108 1.38 -2.33 7.09
CA TRP A 108 0.30 -3.29 7.31
C TRP A 108 -0.65 -2.87 8.43
N ILE A 109 -0.15 -2.19 9.47
CA ILE A 109 -1.00 -1.61 10.51
C ILE A 109 -1.95 -0.57 9.90
N LEU A 110 -1.44 0.35 9.07
CA LEU A 110 -2.29 1.37 8.43
C LEU A 110 -3.35 0.74 7.53
N VAL A 111 -2.96 -0.21 6.67
CA VAL A 111 -3.91 -0.94 5.82
C VAL A 111 -4.94 -1.69 6.67
N GLY A 112 -4.50 -2.33 7.77
CA GLY A 112 -5.38 -3.07 8.67
C GLY A 112 -6.36 -2.18 9.43
N VAL A 113 -5.94 -0.99 9.85
CA VAL A 113 -6.83 0.00 10.49
C VAL A 113 -7.87 0.49 9.50
N ALA A 114 -7.47 0.82 8.26
CA ALA A 114 -8.42 1.24 7.22
C ALA A 114 -9.45 0.14 6.94
N MET A 115 -8.98 -1.08 6.67
CA MET A 115 -9.87 -2.21 6.39
C MET A 115 -10.74 -2.60 7.58
N GLY A 116 -10.19 -2.54 8.80
CA GLY A 116 -10.90 -2.91 10.02
C GLY A 116 -12.05 -1.96 10.31
N ARG A 117 -11.86 -0.66 10.07
CA ARG A 117 -12.94 0.33 10.19
C ARG A 117 -14.02 0.11 9.13
N ILE A 118 -13.66 -0.13 7.87
CA ILE A 118 -14.62 -0.46 6.81
C ILE A 118 -15.42 -1.72 7.17
N ALA A 119 -14.73 -2.77 7.62
CA ALA A 119 -15.34 -4.03 8.02
C ALA A 119 -16.26 -3.85 9.24
N TYR A 120 -15.89 -3.01 10.21
CA TYR A 120 -16.76 -2.67 11.34
C TYR A 120 -18.07 -2.02 10.88
N PHE A 121 -18.00 -1.05 9.97
CA PHE A 121 -19.20 -0.41 9.43
C PHE A 121 -20.12 -1.35 8.67
N ARG A 122 -19.61 -2.47 8.14
CA ARG A 122 -20.40 -3.42 7.33
C ARG A 122 -20.84 -4.69 8.06
N LEU A 123 -19.97 -5.23 8.91
CA LEU A 123 -20.12 -6.54 9.57
C LEU A 123 -20.10 -6.44 11.11
N GLY A 124 -19.98 -5.24 11.66
CA GLY A 124 -19.86 -4.99 13.10
C GLY A 124 -18.59 -5.61 13.69
N ASN A 125 -18.66 -6.02 14.96
CA ASN A 125 -17.50 -6.56 15.69
C ASN A 125 -16.88 -7.81 15.03
N SER A 126 -17.70 -8.63 14.33
CA SER A 126 -17.22 -9.80 13.61
C SER A 126 -16.25 -9.44 12.46
N GLY A 127 -16.50 -8.30 11.80
CA GLY A 127 -15.63 -7.77 10.74
C GLY A 127 -14.26 -7.33 11.23
N ILE A 128 -14.18 -6.78 12.45
CA ILE A 128 -12.91 -6.43 13.08
C ILE A 128 -12.08 -7.68 13.34
N VAL A 129 -12.68 -8.71 13.97
CA VAL A 129 -11.97 -9.96 14.30
C VAL A 129 -11.42 -10.61 13.04
N LEU A 130 -12.24 -10.72 11.99
CA LEU A 130 -11.81 -11.26 10.70
C LEU A 130 -10.64 -10.45 10.12
N THR A 131 -10.73 -9.12 10.15
CA THR A 131 -9.67 -8.25 9.62
C THR A 131 -8.38 -8.42 10.41
N VAL A 132 -8.42 -8.44 11.74
CA VAL A 132 -7.22 -8.63 12.58
C VAL A 132 -6.53 -9.94 12.24
N VAL A 133 -7.29 -11.04 12.13
CA VAL A 133 -6.73 -12.36 11.79
C VAL A 133 -6.07 -12.35 10.41
N LEU A 134 -6.76 -11.84 9.38
CA LEU A 134 -6.23 -11.78 8.02
C LEU A 134 -4.99 -10.89 7.93
N MET A 135 -5.03 -9.72 8.56
CA MET A 135 -3.92 -8.76 8.54
C MET A 135 -2.69 -9.29 9.28
N LEU A 136 -2.87 -10.03 10.38
CA LEU A 136 -1.77 -10.72 11.06
C LEU A 136 -1.12 -11.77 10.16
N LEU A 137 -1.92 -12.59 9.46
CA LEU A 137 -1.40 -13.59 8.54
C LEU A 137 -0.61 -12.95 7.38
N VAL A 138 -1.14 -11.88 6.80
CA VAL A 138 -0.49 -11.15 5.71
C VAL A 138 0.80 -10.49 6.18
N ALA A 139 0.77 -9.80 7.33
CA ALA A 139 1.96 -9.19 7.92
C ALA A 139 3.02 -10.24 8.26
N ALA A 140 2.63 -11.38 8.84
CA ALA A 140 3.55 -12.48 9.14
C ALA A 140 4.18 -13.10 7.88
N GLN A 141 3.40 -13.27 6.82
CA GLN A 141 3.90 -13.73 5.52
C GLN A 141 4.89 -12.72 4.92
N ASP A 142 4.59 -11.43 5.00
CA ASP A 142 5.45 -10.37 4.51
C ASP A 142 6.76 -10.33 5.31
N VAL A 143 6.70 -10.29 6.64
CA VAL A 143 7.88 -10.34 7.51
C VAL A 143 8.72 -11.59 7.24
N ARG A 144 8.10 -12.78 7.17
CA ARG A 144 8.81 -14.03 6.84
C ARG A 144 9.54 -13.96 5.50
N ARG A 145 8.97 -13.28 4.49
CA ARG A 145 9.63 -13.06 3.19
C ARG A 145 10.78 -12.06 3.26
N ILE A 146 10.80 -11.12 4.22
CA ILE A 146 11.97 -10.26 4.50
C ILE A 146 13.10 -11.08 5.15
N PHE A 147 12.72 -12.06 5.98
CA PHE A 147 13.68 -12.92 6.68
C PHE A 147 14.19 -14.11 5.87
N LYS A 148 13.47 -14.59 4.85
CA LYS A 148 14.02 -15.62 3.96
C LYS A 148 15.26 -15.05 3.22
N PRO A 149 16.41 -15.73 3.25
CA PRO A 149 17.51 -15.37 2.37
C PRO A 149 16.99 -15.44 0.93
N LEU A 150 17.27 -14.41 0.14
CA LEU A 150 17.11 -14.47 -1.32
C LEU A 150 17.79 -15.77 -1.76
N ALA A 151 17.01 -16.75 -2.19
CA ALA A 151 17.59 -17.88 -2.90
C ALA A 151 18.39 -17.25 -4.04
N LYS A 152 19.72 -17.46 -4.03
CA LYS A 152 20.61 -17.10 -5.13
C LYS A 152 19.88 -17.47 -6.42
N ASN A 153 19.68 -16.50 -7.31
CA ASN A 153 19.19 -16.78 -8.64
C ASN A 153 20.07 -17.89 -9.23
N PRO A 154 19.53 -19.04 -9.66
CA PRO A 154 20.33 -20.08 -10.29
C PRO A 154 21.03 -19.59 -11.57
N PHE A 155 20.61 -18.44 -12.12
CA PHE A 155 21.23 -17.77 -13.25
C PHE A 155 22.49 -16.95 -12.93
N MET A 156 22.89 -16.80 -11.66
CA MET A 156 24.18 -16.20 -11.28
C MET A 156 25.31 -17.24 -11.12
N GLN A 157 25.05 -18.52 -11.40
CA GLN A 157 26.03 -19.58 -11.22
C GLN A 157 26.77 -19.97 -12.51
N GLY A 158 26.62 -19.19 -13.59
CA GLY A 158 27.24 -19.46 -14.89
C GLY A 158 28.22 -18.39 -15.38
N GLY A 159 28.69 -17.49 -14.51
CA GLY A 159 29.54 -16.35 -14.92
C GLY A 159 30.89 -16.24 -14.20
N GLU A 160 31.15 -17.07 -13.21
CA GLU A 160 32.44 -17.17 -12.52
C GLU A 160 32.82 -18.64 -12.53
N ASP A 161 33.51 -19.07 -13.58
CA ASP A 161 34.42 -20.24 -13.63
C ASP A 161 34.80 -20.52 -15.10
N SER A 162 35.49 -19.57 -15.72
CA SER A 162 36.34 -19.85 -16.89
C SER A 162 37.27 -18.66 -17.11
N ASN A 163 38.40 -18.66 -16.40
CA ASN A 163 39.67 -18.04 -16.78
C ASN A 163 40.71 -18.44 -15.71
N GLU A 164 40.98 -19.74 -15.63
CA GLU A 164 42.34 -20.25 -15.42
C GLU A 164 42.88 -20.68 -16.78
#